data_AF-A0A1I6FU57-F1
#
_entry.id   AF-A0A1I6FU57-F1
#
_cell.length_a   1.000
_cell.length_b   1.000
_cell.length_c   1.000
_cell.angle_alpha   90.00
_cell.angle_beta   90.00
_cell.angle_gamma   90.00
#
_symmetry.space_group_name_H-M   'P 1'
#
loop_
_entity.id
_entity.type
_entity.pdbx_description
1 polymer ?
#
loop_
_entity_poly.entity_id
_entity_poly.type
_entity_poly.pdbx_seq_one_letter_code
_entity_poly.pdbx_strand_id
1 'polypeptide(L)'
;MLELEPLLLQGGGPSRSLGGAIFVFVVNLLIGAVGIHTGARLIIDRDVGYGRAVFTAFVGALVWAVVAFFLGWIPLLGPILALAAWIGVINWQYPGGWLAAATIGGVAWLVAALVLYALAALGLFRFAAFGIPGV
;
A
#
# COMPACT_ATOMS: atom_id res chain seq x y z
N MET A 1 4.92 -36.22 32.14
CA MET A 1 5.19 -36.56 30.73
C MET A 1 4.07 -35.94 29.91
N LEU A 2 4.06 -34.60 29.79
CA LEU A 2 4.66 -33.78 28.72
C LEU A 2 3.75 -33.65 27.49
N GLU A 3 2.80 -32.70 27.60
CA GLU A 3 2.50 -31.60 26.67
C GLU A 3 2.82 -31.82 25.17
N LEU A 4 1.92 -32.47 24.42
CA LEU A 4 2.01 -32.56 22.95
C LEU A 4 0.77 -32.03 22.22
N GLU A 5 0.00 -31.13 22.83
CA GLU A 5 -1.20 -30.55 22.22
C GLU A 5 -1.25 -29.00 22.23
N PRO A 6 -0.24 -28.32 21.63
CA PRO A 6 -0.51 -27.00 21.06
C PRO A 6 -0.04 -26.83 19.61
N LEU A 7 0.59 -27.83 18.98
CA LEU A 7 1.20 -27.65 17.65
C LEU A 7 0.22 -27.78 16.46
N LEU A 8 -0.91 -28.48 16.63
CA LEU A 8 -1.88 -28.73 15.56
C LEU A 8 -2.88 -27.58 15.34
N LEU A 9 -2.95 -26.60 16.24
CA LEU A 9 -3.81 -25.41 16.12
C LEU A 9 -3.08 -24.16 15.59
N GLN A 10 -1.78 -24.24 15.28
CA GLN A 10 -0.99 -23.10 14.79
C GLN A 10 -0.76 -23.07 13.27
N GLY A 11 -1.28 -24.05 12.54
CA GLY A 11 -1.04 -24.24 11.11
C GLY A 11 -2.21 -23.81 10.21
N GLY A 12 -2.60 -22.53 10.22
CA GLY A 12 -3.65 -22.11 9.27
C GLY A 12 -4.23 -20.71 9.45
N GLY A 13 -3.48 -19.74 9.99
CA GLY A 13 -3.92 -18.35 9.87
C GLY A 13 -3.99 -17.94 8.39
N PRO A 14 -5.03 -17.22 7.91
CA PRO A 14 -5.14 -16.79 6.51
C PRO A 14 -3.85 -16.15 5.96
N SER A 15 -3.12 -15.46 6.84
CA SER A 15 -1.85 -14.76 6.56
C SER A 15 -0.70 -15.64 6.06
N ARG A 16 -0.74 -16.98 6.22
CA ARG A 16 0.29 -17.90 5.68
C ARG A 16 -0.17 -18.67 4.44
N SER A 17 -1.39 -18.45 3.98
CA SER A 17 -1.95 -19.09 2.79
C SER A 17 -1.78 -18.20 1.56
N LEU A 18 -1.56 -18.79 0.39
CA LEU A 18 -1.53 -18.05 -0.88
C LEU A 18 -2.82 -17.24 -1.08
N GLY A 19 -3.97 -17.81 -0.72
CA GLY A 19 -5.26 -17.14 -0.79
C GLY A 19 -5.33 -15.88 0.09
N GLY A 20 -4.82 -15.93 1.31
CA GLY A 20 -4.77 -14.76 2.19
C GLY A 20 -3.78 -13.70 1.71
N ALA A 21 -2.62 -14.11 1.16
CA ALA A 21 -1.67 -13.17 0.56
C ALA A 21 -2.28 -12.43 -0.65
N ILE A 22 -2.97 -13.16 -1.53
CA ILE A 22 -3.68 -12.58 -2.67
C ILE A 22 -4.79 -11.65 -2.20
N PHE A 23 -5.58 -12.06 -1.20
CA PHE A 23 -6.65 -11.22 -0.64
C PHE A 23 -6.10 -9.90 -0.10
N VAL A 24 -5.06 -9.95 0.74
CA VAL A 24 -4.42 -8.74 1.29
C VAL A 24 -3.84 -7.87 0.19
N PHE A 25 -3.20 -8.47 -0.82
CA PHE A 25 -2.68 -7.74 -1.97
C PHE A 25 -3.80 -7.02 -2.73
N VAL A 26 -4.92 -7.70 -3.02
CA VAL A 26 -6.05 -7.10 -3.74
C VAL A 26 -6.68 -5.97 -2.91
N VAL A 27 -6.88 -6.16 -1.61
CA VAL A 27 -7.42 -5.11 -0.73
C VAL A 27 -6.50 -3.88 -0.73
N ASN A 28 -5.19 -4.08 -0.53
CA ASN A 28 -4.22 -2.96 -0.55
C ASN A 28 -4.15 -2.29 -1.93
N LEU A 29 -4.22 -3.06 -3.01
CA LEU A 29 -4.26 -2.53 -4.36
C LEU A 29 -5.47 -1.63 -4.57
N LEU A 30 -6.65 -2.06 -4.11
CA LEU A 30 -7.88 -1.28 -4.21
C LEU A 30 -7.82 0.00 -3.37
N ILE A 31 -7.29 -0.08 -2.14
CA ILE A 31 -7.07 1.10 -1.29
C ILE A 31 -6.12 2.09 -1.99
N GLY A 32 -5.03 1.58 -2.56
CA GLY A 32 -4.09 2.39 -3.35
C GLY A 32 -4.74 3.04 -4.56
N ALA A 33 -5.58 2.30 -5.30
CA ALA A 33 -6.32 2.83 -6.45
C ALA A 33 -7.30 3.94 -6.05
N VAL A 34 -8.04 3.75 -4.94
CA VAL A 34 -8.93 4.78 -4.39
C VAL A 34 -8.14 6.03 -3.99
N GLY A 35 -7.00 5.86 -3.34
CA GLY A 35 -6.12 6.96 -2.95
C GLY A 35 -5.61 7.75 -4.17
N ILE A 36 -5.05 7.06 -5.16
CA ILE A 36 -4.51 7.69 -6.39
C ILE A 36 -5.63 8.37 -7.18
N HIS A 37 -6.78 7.71 -7.32
CA HIS A 37 -7.95 8.28 -8.01
C HIS A 37 -8.43 9.56 -7.34
N THR A 38 -8.53 9.55 -6.00
CA THR A 38 -8.93 10.73 -5.22
C THR A 38 -7.91 11.86 -5.36
N GLY A 39 -6.62 11.55 -5.21
CA GLY A 39 -5.54 12.54 -5.39
C GLY A 39 -5.54 13.14 -6.79
N ALA A 40 -5.64 12.30 -7.82
CA ALA A 40 -5.66 12.77 -9.20
C ALA A 40 -6.90 13.62 -9.51
N ARG A 41 -8.07 13.28 -8.94
CA ARG A 41 -9.28 14.10 -9.08
C ARG A 41 -9.17 15.47 -8.42
N LEU A 42 -8.45 15.55 -7.30
CA LEU A 42 -8.27 16.80 -6.57
C LEU A 42 -7.19 17.70 -7.20
N ILE A 43 -6.17 17.11 -7.82
CA ILE A 43 -4.99 17.84 -8.31
C ILE A 43 -5.03 18.09 -9.83
N ILE A 44 -5.58 17.17 -10.61
CA ILE A 44 -5.61 17.26 -12.08
C ILE A 44 -6.98 17.71 -12.56
N ASP A 45 -7.98 16.82 -12.51
CA ASP A 45 -9.35 17.09 -12.95
C ASP A 45 -10.31 15.99 -12.47
N ARG A 46 -11.61 16.31 -12.38
CA ARG A 46 -12.68 15.42 -11.93
C ARG A 46 -12.92 14.22 -12.86
N ASP A 47 -12.60 14.36 -14.14
CA ASP A 47 -12.83 13.33 -15.17
C ASP A 47 -11.74 12.27 -15.27
N VAL A 48 -10.81 12.24 -14.30
CA VAL A 48 -9.84 11.15 -14.18
C VAL A 48 -10.56 9.81 -14.02
N GLY A 49 -10.22 8.85 -14.89
CA GLY A 49 -10.79 7.51 -14.89
C GLY A 49 -10.19 6.57 -13.83
N TYR A 50 -11.06 5.80 -13.17
CA TYR A 50 -10.67 4.84 -12.12
C TYR A 50 -9.75 3.72 -12.64
N GLY A 51 -9.95 3.26 -13.88
CA GLY A 51 -9.10 2.23 -14.50
C GLY A 51 -7.63 2.63 -14.59
N ARG A 52 -7.35 3.91 -14.88
CA ARG A 52 -5.97 4.44 -14.87
C ARG A 52 -5.37 4.37 -13.46
N ALA A 53 -6.15 4.72 -12.44
CA ALA A 53 -5.68 4.68 -11.04
C ALA A 53 -5.38 3.25 -10.56
N VAL A 54 -6.20 2.27 -10.92
CA VAL A 54 -5.95 0.86 -10.62
C VAL A 54 -4.66 0.38 -11.29
N PHE A 55 -4.46 0.71 -12.56
CA PHE A 55 -3.23 0.35 -13.27
C PHE A 55 -2.00 1.03 -12.65
N THR A 56 -2.10 2.33 -12.31
CA THR A 56 -1.01 3.05 -11.64
C THR A 56 -0.71 2.45 -10.26
N ALA A 57 -1.72 2.08 -9.48
CA ALA A 57 -1.53 1.41 -8.20
C ALA A 57 -0.83 0.06 -8.37
N PHE A 58 -1.22 -0.72 -9.38
CA PHE A 58 -0.64 -2.02 -9.68
C PHE A 58 0.83 -1.92 -10.10
N VAL A 59 1.14 -1.08 -11.09
CA VAL A 59 2.52 -0.86 -11.53
C VAL A 59 3.36 -0.26 -10.41
N GLY A 60 2.78 0.68 -9.64
CA GLY A 60 3.42 1.28 -8.48
C GLY A 60 3.81 0.25 -7.42
N ALA A 61 2.91 -0.70 -7.13
CA ALA A 61 3.17 -1.80 -6.19
C ALA A 61 4.29 -2.73 -6.68
N LEU A 62 4.32 -3.04 -7.99
CA LEU A 62 5.39 -3.86 -8.57
C LEU A 62 6.74 -3.15 -8.51
N VAL A 63 6.78 -1.87 -8.90
CA VAL A 63 8.01 -1.06 -8.85
C VAL A 63 8.50 -0.94 -7.40
N TRP A 64 7.60 -0.68 -6.45
CA TRP A 64 7.96 -0.66 -5.03
C TRP A 64 8.55 -1.99 -4.59
N ALA A 65 7.92 -3.12 -4.93
CA ALA A 65 8.39 -4.45 -4.55
C ALA A 65 9.79 -4.74 -5.11
N VAL A 66 10.04 -4.37 -6.37
CA VAL A 66 11.36 -4.51 -7.01
C VAL A 66 12.40 -3.65 -6.28
N VAL A 67 12.12 -2.37 -6.03
CA VAL A 67 13.06 -1.48 -5.34
C VAL A 67 13.32 -1.95 -3.91
N ALA A 68 12.29 -2.34 -3.17
CA ALA A 68 12.42 -2.87 -1.82
C ALA A 68 13.24 -4.17 -1.79
N PHE A 69 13.06 -5.05 -2.78
CA PHE A 69 13.81 -6.30 -2.88
C PHE A 69 15.31 -6.07 -3.09
N PHE A 70 15.69 -5.17 -4.00
CA PHE A 70 17.11 -4.94 -4.32
C PHE A 70 17.80 -3.93 -3.38
N LEU A 71 17.07 -2.93 -2.89
CA LEU A 71 17.65 -1.76 -2.19
C LEU A 71 17.08 -1.56 -0.78
N GLY A 72 16.08 -2.33 -0.35
CA GLY A 72 15.42 -2.16 0.95
C GLY A 72 16.32 -2.48 2.16
N TRP A 73 17.44 -3.16 1.94
CA TRP A 73 18.44 -3.42 2.97
C TRP A 73 19.25 -2.17 3.34
N ILE A 74 19.28 -1.14 2.49
CA ILE A 74 20.00 0.10 2.76
C ILE A 74 19.10 1.02 3.59
N PRO A 75 19.44 1.31 4.87
CA PRO A 75 18.64 2.17 5.72
C PRO A 75 18.46 3.55 5.08
N LEU A 76 17.27 4.12 5.20
CA LEU A 76 16.85 5.41 4.63
C LEU A 76 16.83 5.48 3.09
N LEU A 77 17.89 5.06 2.39
CA LEU A 77 17.96 5.09 0.93
C LEU A 77 16.95 4.16 0.27
N GLY A 78 16.76 2.93 0.76
CA GLY A 78 15.78 1.99 0.21
C GLY A 78 14.37 2.58 0.15
N PRO A 79 13.81 3.06 1.28
CA PRO A 79 12.51 3.74 1.31
C PRO A 79 12.44 5.01 0.44
N ILE A 80 13.48 5.85 0.43
CA ILE A 80 13.49 7.07 -0.39
C ILE A 80 13.43 6.73 -1.88
N LEU A 81 14.22 5.75 -2.32
CA LEU A 81 14.22 5.31 -3.72
C LEU A 81 12.91 4.63 -4.10
N ALA A 82 12.30 3.85 -3.20
CA ALA A 82 11.00 3.25 -3.42
C ALA A 82 9.91 4.32 -3.58
N LEU A 83 9.92 5.35 -2.72
CA LEU A 83 9.01 6.48 -2.80
C LEU A 83 9.21 7.29 -4.09
N ALA A 84 10.46 7.59 -4.44
CA ALA A 84 10.78 8.30 -5.68
C ALA A 84 10.34 7.52 -6.92
N ALA A 85 10.56 6.20 -6.95
CA ALA A 85 10.14 5.34 -8.04
C ALA A 85 8.60 5.27 -8.15
N TRP A 86 7.90 5.16 -7.02
CA TRP A 86 6.44 5.19 -6.99
C TRP A 86 5.87 6.53 -7.48
N ILE A 87 6.44 7.66 -7.05
CA ILE A 87 6.08 8.99 -7.56
C ILE A 87 6.39 9.08 -9.06
N GLY A 88 7.49 8.48 -9.52
CA GLY A 88 7.83 8.39 -10.94
C GLY A 88 6.76 7.66 -11.76
N VAL A 89 6.21 6.56 -11.24
CA VAL A 89 5.08 5.85 -11.87
C VAL A 89 3.84 6.74 -11.96
N ILE A 90 3.53 7.50 -10.91
CA ILE A 90 2.42 8.46 -10.94
C ILE A 90 2.69 9.56 -11.98
N ASN A 91 3.90 10.13 -12.00
CA ASN A 91 4.28 11.17 -12.95
C ASN A 91 4.24 10.68 -14.42
N TRP A 92 4.57 9.41 -14.66
CA TRP A 92 4.45 8.81 -15.98
C TRP A 92 2.98 8.65 -16.42
N GLN A 93 2.08 8.38 -15.48
CA GLN A 93 0.67 8.08 -15.74
C GLN A 93 -0.25 9.30 -15.73
N TYR A 94 0.15 10.38 -15.04
CA TYR A 94 -0.64 11.58 -14.83
C TYR A 94 0.13 12.82 -15.33
N PRO A 95 -0.48 13.68 -16.17
CA PRO A 95 0.13 14.95 -16.53
C PRO A 95 0.27 15.86 -15.31
N GLY A 96 1.17 16.84 -15.36
CA GLY A 96 1.36 17.83 -14.27
C GLY A 96 2.74 17.81 -13.62
N GLY A 97 3.61 16.88 -14.01
CA GLY A 97 4.99 16.82 -13.56
C GLY A 97 5.15 16.28 -12.13
N TRP A 98 6.41 16.26 -11.67
CA TRP A 98 6.80 15.63 -10.40
C TRP A 98 6.10 16.21 -9.17
N LEU A 99 5.86 17.52 -9.13
CA LEU A 99 5.19 18.16 -8.00
C LEU A 99 3.72 17.70 -7.90
N ALA A 100 3.00 17.64 -9.03
CA ALA A 100 1.63 17.12 -9.05
C ALA A 100 1.62 15.64 -8.64
N ALA A 101 2.54 14.84 -9.17
CA ALA A 101 2.66 13.43 -8.83
C ALA A 101 2.94 13.19 -7.34
N ALA A 102 3.86 13.97 -6.74
CA ALA A 102 4.14 13.91 -5.31
C ALA A 102 2.91 14.30 -4.47
N THR A 103 2.16 15.31 -4.90
CA THR A 103 0.93 15.75 -4.23
C THR A 103 -0.16 14.68 -4.31
N ILE A 104 -0.35 14.07 -5.49
CA ILE A 104 -1.26 12.93 -5.69
C ILE A 104 -0.86 11.78 -4.78
N GLY A 105 0.43 11.43 -4.72
CA GLY A 105 0.95 10.39 -3.85
C GLY A 105 0.71 10.70 -2.37
N GLY A 106 0.92 11.95 -1.95
CA GLY A 106 0.63 12.41 -0.59
C GLY A 106 -0.86 12.27 -0.23
N VAL A 107 -1.77 12.70 -1.11
CA VAL A 107 -3.22 12.50 -0.91
C VAL A 107 -3.57 11.01 -0.87
N ALA A 108 -3.00 10.21 -1.78
CA ALA A 108 -3.25 8.78 -1.82
C ALA A 108 -2.83 8.09 -0.51
N TRP A 109 -1.68 8.48 0.03
CA TRP A 109 -1.20 8.00 1.33
C TRP A 109 -2.15 8.40 2.47
N LEU A 110 -2.61 9.65 2.52
CA LEU A 110 -3.57 10.11 3.53
C LEU A 110 -4.90 9.34 3.45
N VAL A 111 -5.42 9.14 2.24
CA VAL A 111 -6.66 8.38 2.02
C VAL A 111 -6.47 6.93 2.46
N ALA A 112 -5.36 6.30 2.10
CA ALA A 112 -5.05 4.94 2.52
C ALA A 112 -4.95 4.84 4.04
N ALA A 113 -4.25 5.76 4.71
CA ALA A 113 -4.13 5.82 6.16
C ALA A 113 -5.50 5.96 6.83
N LEU A 114 -6.39 6.80 6.29
CA LEU A 114 -7.75 6.97 6.81
C LEU A 114 -8.59 5.71 6.65
N VAL A 115 -8.52 5.04 5.50
CA VAL A 115 -9.23 3.78 5.26
C VAL A 115 -8.73 2.70 6.23
N LEU A 116 -7.42 2.54 6.36
CA LEU A 116 -6.84 1.58 7.30
C LEU A 116 -7.22 1.90 8.74
N TYR A 117 -7.26 3.19 9.12
CA TYR A 117 -7.69 3.64 10.43
C TYR A 117 -9.16 3.29 10.70
N ALA A 118 -10.04 3.55 9.74
CA ALA A 118 -11.44 3.18 9.84
C ALA A 118 -11.62 1.66 10.00
N LEU A 119 -10.90 0.86 9.22
CA LEU A 119 -10.94 -0.60 9.32
C LEU A 119 -10.41 -1.09 10.68
N ALA A 120 -9.36 -0.46 11.21
CA ALA A 120 -8.83 -0.76 12.54
C ALA A 120 -9.84 -0.38 13.64
N ALA A 121 -10.50 0.78 13.52
CA ALA A 121 -11.54 1.22 14.46
C ALA A 121 -12.76 0.28 14.48
N LEU A 122 -13.05 -0.39 13.36
CA LEU A 122 -14.08 -1.43 13.26
C LEU A 122 -13.62 -2.81 13.79
N GLY A 123 -12.40 -2.91 14.31
CA GLY A 123 -11.85 -4.16 14.85
C GLY A 123 -11.36 -5.15 13.80
N LEU A 124 -11.23 -4.73 12.54
CA LEU A 124 -10.80 -5.60 11.43
C LEU A 124 -9.28 -5.74 11.33
N PHE A 125 -8.51 -4.81 11.90
CA PHE A 125 -7.03 -4.84 11.92
C PHE A 125 -6.47 -4.38 13.28
N ARG A 126 -5.30 -4.91 13.67
CA ARG A 126 -4.57 -4.48 14.89
C ARG A 126 -3.69 -3.25 14.58
N PHE A 127 -3.64 -2.28 15.48
CA PHE A 127 -2.91 -1.00 15.32
C PHE A 127 -1.40 -1.11 15.06
N ALA A 128 -0.78 -2.28 15.25
CA ALA A 128 0.62 -2.54 14.88
C ALA A 128 0.91 -2.23 13.39
N ALA A 129 -0.11 -2.18 12.54
CA ALA A 129 -0.01 -1.81 11.13
C ALA A 129 0.33 -0.32 10.88
N PHE A 130 0.24 0.56 11.88
CA PHE A 130 0.56 1.99 11.74
C PHE A 130 2.03 2.34 12.00
N GLY A 131 2.89 1.35 12.29
CA GLY A 131 4.32 1.59 12.54
C GLY A 131 4.60 2.43 13.80
N ILE A 132 3.61 2.62 14.66
CA ILE A 132 3.77 3.19 16.00
C ILE A 132 4.20 2.03 16.92
N PRO A 133 5.44 2.03 17.44
CA PRO A 133 5.84 1.08 18.47
C PRO A 133 4.92 1.28 19.67
N GLY A 134 4.29 0.19 20.12
CA GLY A 134 3.45 0.22 21.30
C GLY A 134 4.26 0.61 22.54
N VAL A 135 3.58 1.27 23.49
CA VAL A 135 3.94 1.13 24.90
C VAL A 135 3.87 -0.33 25.33
#